data_AF-A0A7V3IVE2-F1
#
_entry.id   AF-A0A7V3IVE2-F1
#
_cell.length_a   1.000
_cell.length_b   1.000
_cell.length_c   1.000
_cell.angle_alpha   90.00
_cell.angle_beta   90.00
_cell.angle_gamma   90.00
#
_symmetry.space_group_name_H-M   'P 1'
#
loop_
_entity.id
_entity.type
_entity.pdbx_description
1 polymer ?
#
loop_
_entity_poly.entity_id
_entity_poly.type
_entity_poly.pdbx_seq_one_letter_code
_entity_poly.pdbx_strand_id
1 'polypeptide(L)'
;MKYKYYIGSLVLLLSVACQQPKSNKASENTSEEIGLNLKNMDTTVRPQDDFYNYVNGAWMKKTEIPADRSRWGSFDELRKKTDQN
;
A
#
# COMPACT_ATOMS: atom_id res chain seq x y z
N MET A 1 49.34 15.78 42.51
CA MET A 1 47.86 15.78 42.47
C MET A 1 47.40 14.98 41.26
N LYS A 2 46.47 14.03 41.45
CA LYS A 2 45.45 13.58 40.48
C LYS A 2 45.88 12.81 39.22
N TYR A 3 46.46 11.61 39.34
CA TYR A 3 46.53 10.65 38.22
C TYR A 3 46.20 9.20 38.61
N LYS A 4 45.65 8.97 39.81
CA LYS A 4 45.31 7.65 40.34
C LYS A 4 43.93 7.10 39.95
N TYR A 5 43.22 7.73 39.01
CA TYR A 5 41.86 7.33 38.62
C TYR A 5 41.63 7.21 37.09
N TYR A 6 42.69 7.09 36.29
CA TYR A 6 42.57 6.96 34.81
C TYR A 6 42.71 5.53 34.28
N ILE A 7 42.63 4.52 35.14
CA ILE A 7 42.66 3.09 34.74
C ILE A 7 41.30 2.42 35.00
N GLY A 8 40.34 3.13 35.60
CA GLY A 8 39.00 2.61 35.94
C GLY A 8 37.88 2.94 34.95
N SER A 9 38.13 3.75 33.91
CA SER A 9 37.05 4.27 33.03
C SER A 9 37.06 3.72 31.60
N LEU A 10 37.91 2.74 31.28
CA LEU A 10 37.99 2.17 29.93
C LEU A 10 37.13 0.91 29.73
N VAL A 11 36.49 0.37 30.78
CA VAL A 11 35.81 -0.94 30.70
C VAL A 11 34.27 -0.85 30.64
N LEU A 12 33.67 0.35 30.78
CA LEU A 12 32.20 0.50 30.82
C LEU A 12 31.55 0.98 29.50
N LEU A 13 32.23 0.84 28.35
CA LEU A 13 31.69 1.25 27.04
C LEU A 13 31.64 0.12 25.99
N LEU A 14 31.78 -1.15 26.39
CA LEU A 14 31.81 -2.29 25.47
C LEU A 14 30.61 -3.26 25.56
N SER A 15 29.57 -2.97 26.36
CA SER A 15 28.40 -3.87 26.50
C SER A 15 27.16 -3.48 25.69
N VAL A 16 27.18 -2.43 24.86
CA VAL A 16 26.04 -2.04 24.00
C VAL A 16 26.23 -2.55 22.56
N ALA A 17 26.66 -3.81 22.39
CA ALA A 17 26.94 -4.38 21.07
C ALA A 17 26.27 -5.73 20.80
N CYS A 18 25.28 -6.17 21.60
CA CYS A 18 24.49 -7.36 21.27
C CYS A 18 23.14 -7.41 22.00
N GLN A 19 22.21 -6.54 21.60
CA GLN A 19 20.78 -6.86 21.65
C GLN A 19 20.20 -6.56 20.27
N GLN A 20 20.38 -7.51 19.36
CA GLN A 20 19.62 -7.57 18.13
C GLN A 20 18.17 -7.87 18.55
N PRO A 21 17.19 -6.97 18.37
CA PRO A 21 15.80 -7.37 18.48
C PRO A 21 15.56 -8.42 17.40
N LYS A 22 15.24 -9.65 17.82
CA LYS A 22 14.73 -10.67 16.91
C LYS A 22 13.51 -10.07 16.24
N SER A 23 13.65 -9.71 14.97
CA SER A 23 12.53 -9.33 14.13
C SER A 23 11.62 -10.54 14.04
N ASN A 24 10.61 -10.56 14.90
CA ASN A 24 9.43 -11.38 14.70
C ASN A 24 8.82 -10.86 13.41
N LYS A 25 9.15 -11.50 12.28
CA LYS A 25 8.31 -11.39 11.09
C LYS A 25 6.97 -12.00 11.48
N ALA A 26 6.08 -11.12 11.94
CA ALA A 26 4.67 -11.35 11.84
C ALA A 26 4.42 -11.82 10.40
N SER A 27 3.83 -13.01 10.27
CA SER A 27 3.17 -13.43 9.05
C SER A 27 2.07 -12.40 8.79
N GLU A 28 2.45 -11.30 8.17
CA GLU A 28 1.53 -10.43 7.47
C GLU A 28 0.89 -11.33 6.43
N ASN A 29 -0.41 -11.58 6.59
CA ASN A 29 -1.20 -12.10 5.49
C ASN A 29 -1.20 -11.02 4.41
N THR A 30 -0.10 -10.94 3.66
CA THR A 30 -0.07 -10.30 2.37
C THR A 30 -0.97 -11.19 1.52
N SER A 31 -2.29 -10.98 1.61
CA SER A 31 -3.07 -11.07 0.38
C SER A 31 -2.28 -10.19 -0.57
N GLU A 32 -1.57 -10.78 -1.52
CA GLU A 32 -0.94 -10.03 -2.60
C GLU A 32 -1.98 -9.00 -3.02
N GLU A 33 -1.70 -7.71 -2.81
CA GLU A 33 -2.63 -6.68 -3.24
C GLU A 33 -2.67 -6.81 -4.76
N ILE A 34 -3.67 -7.55 -5.22
CA ILE A 34 -3.93 -7.73 -6.63
C ILE A 34 -4.24 -6.32 -7.09
N GLY A 35 -3.34 -5.70 -7.87
CA GLY A 35 -3.51 -4.35 -8.42
C GLY A 35 -4.70 -4.20 -9.39
N LEU A 36 -5.61 -5.17 -9.37
CA LEU A 36 -6.82 -5.28 -10.15
C LEU A 36 -8.02 -5.35 -9.21
N ASN A 37 -8.99 -4.48 -9.43
CA ASN A 37 -10.25 -4.56 -8.71
C ASN A 37 -11.18 -5.58 -9.38
N LEU A 38 -11.10 -6.84 -8.97
CA LEU A 38 -11.89 -7.93 -9.53
C LEU A 38 -13.41 -7.73 -9.35
N LYS A 39 -13.85 -6.87 -8.43
CA LYS A 39 -15.29 -6.56 -8.22
C LYS A 39 -15.88 -5.72 -9.35
N ASN A 40 -15.05 -5.09 -10.17
CA ASN A 40 -15.48 -4.28 -11.31
C ASN A 40 -15.72 -5.11 -12.59
N MET A 41 -15.25 -6.37 -12.60
CA MET A 41 -15.34 -7.25 -13.76
C MET A 41 -16.76 -7.80 -13.97
N ASP A 42 -17.11 -8.02 -15.24
CA ASP A 42 -18.29 -8.79 -15.64
C ASP A 42 -17.84 -10.09 -16.32
N THR A 43 -17.73 -11.15 -15.53
CA THR A 43 -17.25 -12.46 -16.01
C THR A 43 -18.28 -13.23 -16.84
N THR A 44 -19.47 -12.66 -17.06
CA THR A 44 -20.46 -13.22 -18.00
C THR A 44 -20.12 -12.91 -19.46
N VAL A 45 -19.30 -11.87 -19.69
CA VAL A 45 -18.78 -11.50 -21.00
C VAL A 45 -17.51 -12.30 -21.28
N ARG A 46 -17.37 -12.87 -22.47
CA ARG A 46 -16.10 -13.51 -22.86
C ARG A 46 -15.05 -12.43 -23.14
N PRO A 47 -13.84 -12.51 -22.56
CA PRO A 47 -12.81 -11.49 -22.76
C PRO A 47 -12.32 -11.37 -24.21
N GLN A 48 -12.47 -12.43 -25.02
CA GLN A 48 -12.13 -12.40 -26.45
C GLN A 48 -13.15 -11.64 -27.29
N ASP A 49 -14.38 -11.55 -26.81
CA ASP A 49 -15.49 -10.92 -27.53
C ASP A 49 -15.56 -9.42 -27.18
N ASP A 50 -15.41 -9.08 -25.89
CA ASP A 50 -15.32 -7.70 -25.42
C ASP A 50 -14.52 -7.61 -24.11
N PHE A 51 -13.24 -7.29 -24.24
CA PHE A 51 -12.35 -7.19 -23.09
C PHE A 51 -12.69 -6.00 -22.18
N TYR A 52 -13.22 -4.91 -22.73
CA TYR A 52 -13.53 -3.72 -21.93
C TYR A 52 -14.67 -4.01 -20.95
N ASN A 53 -15.76 -4.61 -21.45
CA ASN A 53 -16.88 -4.99 -20.60
C ASN A 53 -16.54 -6.19 -19.70
N TYR A 54 -15.67 -7.10 -20.12
CA TYR A 54 -15.18 -8.14 -19.22
C TYR A 54 -14.46 -7.56 -17.99
N VAL A 55 -13.57 -6.58 -18.19
CA VAL A 55 -12.79 -5.99 -17.08
C VAL A 55 -13.60 -4.96 -16.27
N ASN A 56 -14.48 -4.18 -16.90
CA ASN A 56 -15.13 -3.02 -16.28
C ASN A 56 -16.66 -3.11 -16.19
N GLY A 57 -17.29 -4.17 -16.71
CA GLY A 57 -18.74 -4.22 -16.93
C GLY A 57 -19.58 -4.07 -15.67
N ALA A 58 -19.13 -4.59 -14.52
CA ALA A 58 -19.85 -4.40 -13.27
C ALA A 58 -19.73 -2.95 -12.75
N TRP A 59 -18.61 -2.26 -13.01
CA TRP A 59 -18.47 -0.83 -12.73
C TRP A 59 -19.34 0.01 -13.67
N MET A 60 -19.32 -0.29 -14.97
CA MET A 60 -20.15 0.41 -15.97
C MET A 60 -21.66 0.34 -15.67
N LYS A 61 -22.13 -0.78 -15.09
CA LYS A 61 -23.53 -0.96 -14.70
C LYS A 61 -23.95 -0.19 -13.44
N LYS A 62 -23.00 0.15 -12.57
CA LYS A 62 -23.27 0.70 -11.22
C LYS A 62 -22.89 2.17 -11.08
N THR A 63 -21.89 2.61 -11.83
CA THR A 63 -21.31 3.94 -11.64
C THR A 63 -22.05 4.97 -12.48
N GLU A 64 -22.53 6.00 -11.81
CA GLU A 64 -23.17 7.15 -12.43
C GLU A 64 -22.16 8.29 -12.63
N ILE A 65 -22.34 9.08 -13.68
CA ILE A 65 -21.56 10.32 -13.88
C ILE A 65 -22.11 11.36 -12.90
N PRO A 66 -21.28 11.94 -12.01
CA PRO A 66 -21.71 13.02 -11.12
C PRO A 66 -22.29 14.20 -11.89
N ALA A 67 -23.34 14.83 -11.36
CA ALA A 67 -24.08 15.88 -12.05
C ALA A 67 -23.24 17.11 -12.45
N ASP A 68 -22.11 17.34 -11.79
CA ASP A 68 -21.15 18.42 -12.08
C ASP A 68 -20.09 18.06 -13.14
N ARG A 69 -20.19 16.87 -13.76
CA ARG A 69 -19.17 16.34 -14.67
C ARG A 69 -19.81 15.87 -15.98
N SER A 70 -19.08 16.05 -17.07
CA SER A 70 -19.44 15.50 -18.39
C SER A 70 -18.96 14.07 -18.61
N ARG A 71 -18.01 13.59 -17.78
CA ARG A 71 -17.47 12.23 -17.81
C ARG A 71 -17.01 11.81 -16.42
N TRP A 72 -16.95 10.50 -16.20
CA TRP A 72 -16.45 9.91 -14.97
C TRP A 72 -15.67 8.63 -15.25
N GLY A 73 -14.61 8.39 -14.48
CA GLY A 73 -13.72 7.25 -14.60
C GLY A 73 -12.51 7.37 -13.67
N SER A 74 -11.60 6.41 -13.70
CA SER A 74 -10.48 6.31 -12.74
C SER A 74 -9.60 7.56 -12.68
N PHE A 75 -9.37 8.24 -13.80
CA PHE A 75 -8.60 9.49 -13.82
C PHE A 75 -9.37 10.67 -13.21
N ASP A 76 -10.70 10.70 -13.34
CA ASP A 76 -11.53 11.72 -12.70
C ASP A 76 -11.62 11.47 -11.19
N GLU A 77 -11.70 10.21 -10.78
CA GLU A 77 -11.61 9.82 -9.36
C GLU A 77 -10.27 10.23 -8.75
N LEU A 78 -9.14 9.97 -9.45
CA LEU A 78 -7.83 10.37 -8.99
C LEU A 78 -7.72 11.90 -8.86
N ARG A 79 -8.15 12.64 -9.89
CA ARG A 79 -8.15 14.11 -9.87
C ARG A 79 -9.00 14.66 -8.71
N LYS A 80 -10.21 14.12 -8.52
CA LYS A 80 -11.08 14.51 -7.39
C LYS A 80 -10.39 14.26 -6.05
N LYS A 81 -9.70 13.13 -5.88
CA LYS A 81 -8.93 12.83 -4.66
C LYS A 81 -7.78 13.82 -4.45
N THR A 82 -7.08 14.21 -5.53
CA THR A 82 -6.00 15.21 -5.45
C THR A 82 -6.55 16.58 -5.06
N ASP A 83 -7.67 17.02 -5.62
CA ASP A 83 -8.28 18.32 -5.33
C ASP A 83 -8.83 18.44 -3.89
N GLN A 84 -9.01 17.32 -3.18
CA GLN A 84 -9.55 17.25 -1.82
C GLN A 84 -8.48 17.31 -0.71
N ASN A 85 -7.19 17.32 -1.07
CA ASN A 85 -6.06 17.42 -0.13
C ASN A 85 -5.56 18.86 -0.01
#